data_AF-A0A645DEE5-F1
#
_entry.id   AF-A0A645DEE5-F1
#
_cell.length_a   1.000
_cell.length_b   1.000
_cell.length_c   1.000
_cell.angle_alpha   90.00
_cell.angle_beta   90.00
_cell.angle_gamma   90.00
#
_symmetry.space_group_name_H-M   'P 1'
#
loop_
_entity.id
_entity.type
_entity.pdbx_description
1 polymer ?
#
loop_
_entity_poly.entity_id
_entity_poly.type
_entity_poly.pdbx_seq_one_letter_code
_entity_poly.pdbx_strand_id
1 'polypeptide(L)'
;MKLRYKEPDKDVSRKLEVPVLANRMNLNASQDFNFAMAAVMFGQLLRDSDFTGNAKYSDVINLARKGLDNDPNGYRHEFIRLVEAVEQLEK
;
A
#
# COMPACT_ATOMS: atom_id res chain seq x y z
N MET A 1 9.98 15.13 -7.89
CA MET A 1 9.59 15.92 -6.71
C MET A 1 10.13 17.35 -6.87
N LYS A 2 9.33 18.36 -6.50
CA LYS A 2 9.77 19.76 -6.45
C LYS A 2 9.61 20.24 -5.01
N LEU A 3 10.73 20.43 -4.31
CA LEU A 3 10.75 20.93 -2.94
C LEU A 3 11.33 22.34 -2.95
N ARG A 4 10.79 23.22 -2.10
CA ARG A 4 11.40 24.52 -1.84
C ARG A 4 11.84 24.55 -0.40
N TYR A 5 13.09 24.93 -0.17
CA TYR A 5 13.63 25.09 1.18
C TYR A 5 14.35 26.43 1.32
N LYS A 6 14.44 26.91 2.56
CA LYS A 6 15.15 28.14 2.95
C LYS A 6 16.23 27.75 3.95
N GLU A 7 17.45 28.25 3.77
CA GLU A 7 18.50 28.07 4.78
C GLU A 7 18.17 28.96 6.00
N PRO A 8 18.51 28.55 7.24
CA PRO A 8 18.13 29.28 8.45
C PRO A 8 18.44 30.78 8.39
N ASP A 9 19.57 31.14 7.78
CA ASP A 9 20.09 32.51 7.75
C ASP A 9 19.88 33.26 6.42
N LYS A 10 19.04 32.76 5.50
CA LYS A 10 18.87 33.39 4.16
C LYS A 10 17.45 33.66 3.79
N ASP A 11 17.13 34.86 3.31
CA ASP A 11 15.75 35.23 2.99
C ASP A 11 15.18 34.67 1.69
N VAL A 12 16.02 34.08 0.83
CA VAL A 12 15.61 33.58 -0.47
C VAL A 12 15.46 32.06 -0.46
N SER A 13 14.24 31.59 -0.72
CA SER A 13 13.94 30.16 -0.89
C SER A 13 14.59 29.60 -2.15
N ARG A 14 15.28 28.46 -2.02
CA ARG A 14 15.87 27.71 -3.14
C ARG A 14 14.94 26.57 -3.56
N LYS A 15 14.88 26.34 -4.88
CA LYS A 15 14.10 25.26 -5.48
C LYS A 15 15.02 24.06 -5.69
N LEU A 16 14.67 22.94 -5.07
CA LEU A 16 15.29 21.64 -5.29
C LEU A 16 14.36 20.81 -6.19
N GLU A 17 14.83 20.50 -7.40
CA GLU A 17 14.13 19.59 -8.30
C GLU A 17 14.89 18.27 -8.35
N VAL A 18 14.23 17.21 -7.89
CA VAL A 18 14.75 15.84 -7.99
C VAL A 18 13.82 15.07 -8.93
N PRO A 19 14.28 14.69 -10.13
CA PRO A 19 13.48 13.85 -11.03
C PRO A 19 13.29 12.46 -10.41
N VAL A 20 12.05 11.97 -10.42
CA VAL A 20 11.76 10.58 -10.03
C VAL A 20 11.93 9.73 -11.27
N LEU A 21 13.07 9.06 -11.38
CA LEU A 21 13.40 8.22 -12.52
C LEU A 21 12.85 6.80 -12.30
N ALA A 22 12.07 6.29 -13.25
CA ALA A 22 11.44 4.97 -13.15
C ALA A 22 12.45 3.83 -12.95
N ASN A 23 13.65 3.95 -13.55
CA ASN A 23 14.72 2.96 -13.44
C ASN A 23 15.39 2.88 -12.05
N ARG A 24 15.06 3.80 -11.13
CA ARG A 24 15.58 3.80 -9.75
C ARG A 24 14.53 3.40 -8.72
N MET A 25 13.33 3.03 -9.17
CA MET A 25 12.25 2.61 -8.30
C MET A 25 12.37 1.12 -7.99
N ASN A 26 12.51 0.78 -6.71
CA ASN A 26 12.34 -0.60 -6.28
C ASN A 26 10.85 -0.92 -6.35
N LEU A 27 10.46 -1.75 -7.32
CA LEU A 27 9.07 -2.19 -7.48
C LEU A 27 8.67 -3.27 -6.47
N ASN A 28 9.65 -3.86 -5.76
CA ASN A 28 9.41 -4.82 -4.70
C ASN A 28 9.28 -4.07 -3.37
N ALA A 29 8.05 -3.76 -3.00
CA ALA A 29 7.76 -3.28 -1.66
C ALA A 29 8.08 -4.37 -0.60
N SER A 30 8.38 -3.94 0.63
CA SER A 30 8.56 -4.88 1.74
C SER A 30 7.30 -5.69 1.98
N GLN A 31 7.45 -6.88 2.54
CA GLN A 31 6.31 -7.75 2.87
C GLN A 31 5.33 -7.06 3.82
N ASP A 32 5.84 -6.34 4.83
CA ASP A 32 5.02 -5.56 5.75
C ASP A 32 4.23 -4.47 5.05
N PHE A 33 4.84 -3.78 4.07
CA PHE A 33 4.15 -2.79 3.27
C PHE A 33 3.06 -3.43 2.42
N ASN A 34 3.34 -4.57 1.79
CA ASN A 34 2.32 -5.33 1.05
C ASN A 34 1.15 -5.71 1.96
N PHE A 35 1.42 -6.26 3.15
CA PHE A 35 0.38 -6.65 4.09
C PHE A 35 -0.44 -5.45 4.59
N ALA A 36 0.21 -4.35 4.97
CA ALA A 36 -0.47 -3.14 5.41
C ALA A 36 -1.37 -2.55 4.31
N MET A 37 -0.88 -2.51 3.07
CA MET A 37 -1.66 -2.06 1.92
C MET A 37 -2.85 -2.97 1.64
N ALA A 38 -2.73 -4.29 1.84
CA ALA A 38 -3.85 -5.21 1.72
C ALA A 38 -4.94 -4.92 2.76
N ALA A 39 -4.56 -4.68 4.03
CA ALA A 39 -5.50 -4.31 5.08
C ALA A 39 -6.22 -2.98 4.79
N VAL A 40 -5.49 -1.98 4.29
CA VAL A 40 -6.07 -0.68 3.87
C VAL A 40 -7.04 -0.88 2.71
N MET A 41 -6.62 -1.59 1.66
CA MET A 41 -7.45 -1.85 0.48
C MET A 41 -8.73 -2.60 0.86
N PHE A 42 -8.64 -3.60 1.73
CA PHE A 42 -9.82 -4.30 2.24
C PHE A 42 -10.78 -3.36 2.96
N GLY A 43 -10.27 -2.51 3.85
CA GLY A 43 -11.09 -1.52 4.54
C GLY A 43 -11.74 -0.50 3.60
N GLN A 44 -11.09 -0.15 2.49
CA GLN A 44 -11.66 0.72 1.46
C GLN A 44 -12.79 0.02 0.70
N LEU A 45 -12.64 -1.26 0.35
CA LEU A 45 -13.69 -2.06 -0.30
C LEU A 45 -14.93 -2.23 0.59
N LEU A 46 -14.72 -2.60 1.86
CA LEU A 46 -15.82 -2.80 2.81
C LEU A 46 -16.65 -1.54 3.07
N ARG A 47 -16.06 -0.36 2.86
CA ARG A 47 -16.72 0.93 3.09
C ARG A 47 -17.23 1.58 1.81
N ASP A 48 -17.16 0.87 0.67
CA ASP A 48 -17.52 1.37 -0.65
C ASP A 48 -16.91 2.75 -0.93
N SER A 49 -15.60 2.86 -0.71
CA SER A 49 -14.89 4.14 -0.83
C SER A 49 -14.69 4.53 -2.30
N ASP A 50 -14.91 5.81 -2.62
CA ASP A 50 -14.65 6.41 -3.93
C ASP A 50 -13.20 6.23 -4.42
N PHE A 51 -12.26 5.96 -3.50
CA PHE A 51 -10.84 5.80 -3.79
C PHE A 51 -10.41 4.34 -4.07
N THR A 52 -11.36 3.41 -4.18
CA THR A 52 -11.09 1.99 -4.50
C THR A 52 -10.77 1.75 -5.97
N GLY A 53 -11.24 2.61 -6.87
CA GLY A 53 -11.05 2.45 -8.31
C GLY A 53 -11.63 1.11 -8.81
N ASN A 54 -10.78 0.27 -9.42
CA ASN A 54 -11.17 -1.06 -9.91
C ASN A 54 -10.73 -2.20 -8.97
N ALA A 55 -10.39 -1.89 -7.72
CA ALA A 55 -9.93 -2.88 -6.76
C ALA A 55 -10.98 -3.96 -6.50
N LYS A 56 -10.54 -5.21 -6.34
CA LYS A 56 -11.38 -6.36 -6.00
C LYS A 56 -10.83 -7.08 -4.77
N TYR A 57 -11.65 -7.90 -4.13
CA TYR A 57 -11.20 -8.76 -3.04
C TYR A 57 -10.06 -9.71 -3.47
N SER A 58 -10.06 -10.17 -4.73
CA SER A 58 -8.94 -10.93 -5.30
C SER A 58 -7.60 -10.17 -5.26
N ASP A 59 -7.62 -8.85 -5.43
CA ASP A 59 -6.41 -8.02 -5.40
C ASP A 59 -5.88 -7.89 -3.97
N VAL A 60 -6.79 -7.76 -2.99
CA VAL A 60 -6.46 -7.80 -1.55
C VAL A 60 -5.78 -9.12 -1.20
N ILE A 61 -6.35 -10.25 -1.61
CA ILE A 61 -5.80 -11.59 -1.33
C ILE A 61 -4.40 -11.73 -1.92
N ASN A 62 -4.21 -11.32 -3.18
CA ASN A 62 -2.91 -11.36 -3.85
C ASN A 62 -1.87 -10.50 -3.13
N LEU A 63 -2.26 -9.31 -2.66
CA LEU A 63 -1.36 -8.40 -1.96
C LEU A 63 -1.02 -8.90 -0.55
N ALA A 64 -2.01 -9.44 0.18
CA ALA A 64 -1.82 -10.04 1.49
C ALA A 64 -0.87 -11.26 1.42
N ARG A 65 -1.01 -12.11 0.39
CA ARG A 65 -0.11 -13.25 0.16
C ARG A 65 1.34 -12.81 -0.10
N LYS A 66 1.57 -11.69 -0.79
CA LYS A 66 2.92 -11.10 -0.95
C LYS A 66 3.50 -10.57 0.36
N GLY A 67 2.64 -10.30 1.34
CA GLY A 67 3.01 -9.91 2.70
C GLY A 67 3.08 -11.07 3.68
N LEU A 68 2.85 -12.31 3.24
CA LEU A 68 2.88 -13.50 4.08
C LEU A 68 4.33 -13.93 4.30
N ASP A 69 4.99 -13.31 5.27
CA ASP A 69 6.27 -13.75 5.81
C ASP A 69 6.30 -13.46 7.31
N ASN A 70 7.10 -14.23 8.06
CA ASN A 70 7.24 -14.11 9.52
C ASN A 70 5.89 -13.96 10.25
N ASP A 71 5.01 -14.95 10.08
CA ASP A 71 3.69 -15.01 10.73
C ASP A 71 3.64 -16.07 11.85
N PRO A 72 4.40 -15.89 12.96
CA PRO A 72 4.50 -16.90 14.01
C PRO A 72 3.18 -17.17 14.73
N ASN A 73 2.26 -16.21 14.70
CA ASN A 73 0.94 -16.30 15.35
C ASN A 73 -0.20 -16.60 14.35
N GLY A 74 0.09 -16.69 13.04
CA GLY A 74 -0.91 -17.00 12.01
C GLY A 74 -1.88 -15.88 11.66
N TYR A 75 -1.67 -14.65 12.14
CA TYR A 75 -2.62 -13.55 11.94
C TYR A 75 -2.72 -13.10 10.48
N ARG A 76 -1.61 -13.12 9.74
CA ARG A 76 -1.63 -12.76 8.31
C ARG A 76 -2.35 -13.82 7.51
N HIS A 77 -2.17 -15.09 7.88
CA HIS A 77 -2.88 -16.19 7.28
C HIS A 77 -4.39 -16.13 7.54
N GLU A 78 -4.81 -15.88 8.79
CA GLU A 78 -6.23 -15.73 9.14
C GLU A 78 -6.87 -14.51 8.46
N PHE A 79 -6.13 -13.41 8.29
CA PHE A 79 -6.60 -12.27 7.49
C PHE A 79 -6.90 -12.68 6.04
N ILE A 80 -6.02 -13.45 5.40
CA ILE A 80 -6.25 -13.94 4.03
C ILE A 80 -7.53 -14.78 3.97
N ARG A 81 -7.70 -15.72 4.91
CA ARG A 81 -8.90 -16.57 5.00
C ARG A 81 -10.18 -15.76 5.18
N LEU A 82 -10.14 -14.71 6.00
CA LEU A 82 -11.26 -13.80 6.19
C LEU A 82 -11.66 -13.12 4.88
N VAL A 83 -10.70 -12.57 4.13
CA VAL A 83 -10.97 -11.90 2.86
C VAL A 83 -11.49 -12.89 1.81
N GLU A 84 -10.95 -14.10 1.76
CA GLU A 84 -11.45 -15.18 0.89
C GLU A 84 -12.90 -15.54 1.20
N ALA A 85 -13.29 -15.60 2.48
CA ALA A 85 -14.68 -15.83 2.88
C ALA A 85 -15.60 -14.69 2.43
N VAL A 86 -15.17 -13.43 2.58
CA VAL A 86 -15.93 -12.26 2.10
C VAL A 86 -16.08 -12.28 0.58
N GLU A 87 -15.02 -12.59 -0.17
CA GLU A 87 -15.08 -12.70 -1.63
C GLU A 87 -16.11 -13.75 -2.09
N GLN A 88 -16.25 -14.85 -1.34
CA GLN A 88 -17.24 -15.89 -1.65
C GLN A 88 -18.67 -15.46 -1.35
N LEU A 89 -18.89 -14.58 -0.37
CA LEU A 89 -20.23 -14.08 -0.01
C LEU A 89 -20.74 -13.02 -0.99
N GLU A 90 -19.85 -12.28 -1.63
CA GLU A 90 -20.17 -11.22 -2.59
C GLU A 90 -20.34 -11.74 -4.04
N LYS A 91 -20.13 -13.04 -4.26
CA LYS A 91 -20.40 -13.73 -5.54
C LYS A 91 -21.83 -14.26 -5.60
#